data_AF-A0A6C0CFH8-F1
#
_entry.id   AF-A0A6C0CFH8-F1
#
_cell.length_a   1.000
_cell.length_b   1.000
_cell.length_c   1.000
_cell.angle_alpha   90.00
_cell.angle_beta   90.00
_cell.angle_gamma   90.00
#
_symmetry.space_group_name_H-M   'P 1'
#
loop_
_entity.id
_entity.type
_entity.pdbx_description
1 polymer ?
#
loop_
_entity_poly.entity_id
_entity_poly.type
_entity_poly.pdbx_seq_one_letter_code
_entity_poly.pdbx_strand_id
1 'polypeptide(L)'
;MNVLEIGIAAAIVDFTTIVISKFFNMGKSLDKWYSKFGMTAVLSDVLVIVLGIQLALFIEPKIGVQYIAAIAVCIQIIHDILFYFLVVETVPHGQNEMIDLFKEYASENSYKIVLYDSLMVAGTVFLADYLSKIHESSVNFIGLLTVYGLTYIVYTH
;
A
#
# COMPACT_ATOMS: atom_id res chain seq x y z
N MET A 1 -12.94 9.87 8.58
CA MET A 1 -11.50 9.58 8.73
C MET A 1 -10.67 10.75 8.22
N ASN A 2 -9.58 11.08 8.89
CA ASN A 2 -8.62 12.11 8.47
C ASN A 2 -7.34 11.49 7.86
N VAL A 3 -6.44 12.32 7.32
CA VAL A 3 -5.21 11.85 6.65
C VAL A 3 -4.28 11.07 7.58
N LEU A 4 -4.25 11.43 8.87
CA LEU A 4 -3.40 10.75 9.86
C LEU A 4 -3.88 9.32 10.11
N GLU A 5 -5.19 9.14 10.28
CA GLU A 5 -5.82 7.81 10.43
C GLU A 5 -5.61 6.93 9.20
N ILE A 6 -5.71 7.51 8.00
CA ILE A 6 -5.45 6.80 6.73
C ILE A 6 -3.98 6.39 6.63
N GLY A 7 -3.06 7.30 6.93
CA GLY A 7 -1.62 7.02 6.89
C GLY A 7 -1.21 5.93 7.89
N ILE A 8 -1.75 5.98 9.11
CA ILE A 8 -1.50 4.96 10.14
C ILE A 8 -2.13 3.62 9.72
N ALA A 9 -3.36 3.63 9.21
CA ALA A 9 -3.99 2.42 8.70
C ALA A 9 -3.17 1.78 7.56
N ALA A 10 -2.70 2.58 6.60
CA ALA A 10 -1.88 2.11 5.50
C ALA A 10 -0.57 1.49 6.00
N ALA A 11 0.10 2.13 6.96
CA ALA A 11 1.31 1.59 7.58
C ALA A 11 1.06 0.27 8.33
N ILE A 12 -0.08 0.13 9.02
CA ILE A 12 -0.46 -1.12 9.71
C ILE A 12 -0.72 -2.24 8.70
N VAL A 13 -1.45 -1.93 7.62
CA VAL A 13 -1.73 -2.89 6.55
C VAL A 13 -0.43 -3.35 5.90
N ASP A 14 0.46 -2.41 5.54
CA ASP A 14 1.76 -2.73 4.93
C ASP A 14 2.65 -3.55 5.88
N PHE A 15 2.75 -3.15 7.15
CA PHE A 15 3.44 -3.93 8.19
C PHE A 15 2.90 -5.37 8.27
N THR A 16 1.57 -5.53 8.23
CA THR A 16 0.93 -6.84 8.29
C THR A 16 1.23 -7.66 7.05
N THR A 17 1.20 -7.06 5.86
CA THR A 17 1.58 -7.71 4.59
C THR A 17 3.02 -8.19 4.62
N ILE A 18 3.97 -7.38 5.09
CA ILE A 18 5.39 -7.75 5.20
C ILE A 18 5.60 -8.89 6.21
N VAL A 19 4.90 -8.85 7.34
CA VAL A 19 4.94 -9.96 8.32
C VAL A 19 4.44 -11.25 7.66
N ILE A 20 3.27 -11.21 7.02
CA ILE A 20 2.69 -12.39 6.36
C ILE A 20 3.62 -12.91 5.27
N SER A 21 4.22 -12.05 4.45
CA SER A 21 5.10 -12.46 3.34
C SER A 21 6.37 -13.19 3.81
N LYS A 22 6.83 -12.94 5.05
CA LYS A 22 7.99 -13.64 5.62
C LYS A 22 7.64 -15.03 6.16
N PHE A 23 6.43 -15.19 6.70
CA PHE A 23 5.99 -16.48 7.22
C PHE A 23 5.32 -17.36 6.15
N PHE A 24 4.83 -16.77 5.06
CA PHE A 24 4.17 -17.44 3.96
C PHE A 24 4.82 -17.04 2.64
N ASN A 25 5.14 -18.02 1.78
CA ASN A 25 5.81 -17.77 0.51
C ASN A 25 4.87 -17.07 -0.50
N MET A 26 4.80 -15.73 -0.44
CA MET A 26 3.92 -14.89 -1.27
C MET A 26 4.54 -14.49 -2.62
N GLY A 27 5.77 -14.94 -2.90
CA GLY A 27 6.45 -14.78 -4.19
C GLY A 27 7.79 -14.07 -4.06
N LYS A 28 8.78 -14.52 -4.84
CA LYS A 28 10.16 -14.01 -4.84
C LYS A 28 10.25 -12.51 -5.13
N SER A 29 9.27 -12.04 -5.89
CA SER A 29 9.13 -10.66 -6.27
C SER A 29 9.02 -9.75 -5.04
N LEU A 30 8.04 -9.97 -4.15
CA LEU A 30 7.81 -9.14 -2.96
C LEU A 30 9.01 -9.14 -2.01
N ASP A 31 9.69 -10.28 -1.85
CA ASP A 31 10.92 -10.36 -1.05
C ASP A 31 12.04 -9.51 -1.64
N LYS A 32 12.16 -9.48 -2.98
CA LYS A 32 13.11 -8.62 -3.69
C LYS A 32 12.77 -7.13 -3.54
N TRP A 33 11.50 -6.77 -3.40
CA TRP A 33 11.03 -5.38 -3.24
C TRP A 33 11.60 -4.80 -1.95
N TYR A 34 11.28 -5.45 -0.83
CA TYR A 34 11.67 -4.97 0.49
C TYR A 34 13.16 -5.19 0.78
N SER A 35 13.78 -6.26 0.27
CA SER A 35 15.22 -6.46 0.44
C SER A 35 16.06 -5.44 -0.34
N LYS A 36 15.60 -4.99 -1.51
CA LYS A 36 16.32 -4.02 -2.33
C LYS A 36 16.08 -2.57 -1.91
N PHE A 37 14.83 -2.20 -1.62
CA PHE A 37 14.46 -0.79 -1.39
C PHE A 37 14.16 -0.44 0.07
N GLY A 38 14.04 -1.45 0.96
CA GLY A 38 13.88 -1.25 2.39
C GLY A 38 12.72 -0.29 2.74
N MET A 39 13.02 0.72 3.56
CA MET A 39 12.02 1.73 3.95
C MET A 39 11.48 2.57 2.79
N THR A 40 12.18 2.68 1.66
CA THR A 40 11.68 3.43 0.50
C THR A 40 10.55 2.66 -0.21
N ALA A 41 10.60 1.33 -0.19
CA ALA A 41 9.48 0.49 -0.64
C ALA A 41 8.24 0.74 0.22
N VAL A 42 8.39 0.61 1.54
CA VAL A 42 7.32 0.89 2.53
C VAL A 42 6.71 2.28 2.33
N LEU A 43 7.53 3.32 2.17
CA LEU A 43 7.04 4.67 1.95
C LEU A 43 6.26 4.80 0.64
N SER A 44 6.74 4.18 -0.44
CA SER A 44 6.04 4.18 -1.73
C SER A 44 4.66 3.51 -1.61
N ASP A 45 4.60 2.35 -0.96
CA ASP A 45 3.37 1.56 -0.79
C ASP A 45 2.35 2.28 0.09
N VAL A 46 2.79 2.88 1.20
CA VAL A 46 1.92 3.67 2.08
C VAL A 46 1.40 4.93 1.37
N LEU A 47 2.26 5.66 0.66
CA LEU A 47 1.87 6.91 0.01
C LEU A 47 0.88 6.69 -1.13
N VAL A 48 1.07 5.67 -1.96
CA VAL A 48 0.15 5.41 -3.08
C VAL A 48 -1.26 5.04 -2.58
N ILE A 49 -1.35 4.26 -1.49
CA ILE A 49 -2.63 3.92 -0.85
C ILE A 49 -3.30 5.17 -0.26
N VAL A 50 -2.54 6.00 0.47
CA VAL A 50 -3.06 7.25 1.05
C VAL A 50 -3.58 8.18 -0.04
N LEU A 51 -2.84 8.35 -1.13
CA LEU A 51 -3.26 9.18 -2.26
C LEU A 51 -4.53 8.64 -2.92
N GLY A 52 -4.64 7.33 -3.16
CA GLY A 52 -5.83 6.71 -3.73
C GLY A 52 -7.09 6.93 -2.87
N ILE A 53 -6.96 6.78 -1.55
CA ILE A 53 -8.07 7.01 -0.61
C ILE A 53 -8.43 8.50 -0.51
N GLN A 54 -7.45 9.41 -0.50
CA GLN A 54 -7.71 10.85 -0.48
C GLN A 54 -8.46 11.31 -1.74
N LEU A 55 -8.09 10.77 -2.91
CA LEU A 55 -8.85 11.01 -4.15
C LEU A 55 -10.30 10.51 -4.04
N ALA A 56 -10.53 9.34 -3.45
CA ALA A 56 -11.89 8.85 -3.21
C ALA A 56 -12.70 9.79 -2.31
N LEU A 57 -12.08 10.31 -1.25
CA LEU A 57 -12.70 11.28 -0.34
C LEU A 57 -12.95 12.65 -1.00
N PHE A 58 -12.13 13.07 -1.97
CA PHE A 58 -12.39 14.29 -2.75
C PHE A 58 -13.57 14.15 -3.71
N ILE A 59 -13.82 12.95 -4.23
CA ILE A 59 -14.96 12.69 -5.12
C ILE A 59 -16.26 12.72 -4.33
N GLU A 60 -16.34 12.00 -3.21
CA GLU A 60 -17.54 11.97 -2.38
C GLU A 60 -17.20 11.74 -0.88
N PRO A 61 -17.09 12.83 -0.09
CA PRO A 61 -16.64 12.73 1.31
C PRO A 61 -17.73 12.24 2.28
N LYS A 62 -19.01 12.19 1.88
CA LYS A 62 -20.13 11.90 2.81
C LYS A 62 -20.79 10.55 2.58
N ILE A 63 -20.22 9.69 1.74
CA ILE A 63 -20.76 8.37 1.48
C ILE A 63 -20.30 7.35 2.55
N GLY A 64 -21.02 6.24 2.68
CA GLY A 64 -20.66 5.18 3.63
C GLY A 64 -19.30 4.55 3.33
N VAL A 65 -18.62 4.07 4.36
CA VAL A 65 -17.26 3.48 4.28
C VAL A 65 -17.12 2.39 3.19
N GLN A 66 -18.16 1.59 2.97
CA GLN A 66 -18.17 0.56 1.93
C GLN A 66 -18.04 1.14 0.52
N TYR A 67 -18.68 2.28 0.27
CA TYR A 67 -18.59 2.97 -1.00
C TYR A 67 -17.26 3.72 -1.15
N ILE A 68 -16.72 4.30 -0.07
CA ILE A 68 -15.37 4.87 -0.07
C ILE A 68 -14.36 3.78 -0.44
N ALA A 69 -14.47 2.59 0.14
CA ALA A 69 -13.61 1.45 -0.19
C ALA A 69 -13.75 1.04 -1.67
N ALA A 70 -14.98 0.96 -2.19
CA ALA A 70 -15.22 0.63 -3.59
C ALA A 70 -14.61 1.68 -4.54
N ILE A 71 -14.81 2.97 -4.27
CA ILE A 71 -14.25 4.07 -5.07
C ILE A 71 -12.72 4.05 -5.01
N ALA A 72 -12.14 3.91 -3.81
CA ALA A 72 -10.69 3.87 -3.64
C ALA A 72 -10.05 2.69 -4.38
N VAL A 73 -10.68 1.51 -4.35
CA VAL A 73 -10.24 0.35 -5.14
C VAL A 73 -10.37 0.62 -6.64
N CYS A 74 -11.47 1.22 -7.12
CA CYS A 74 -11.58 1.61 -8.53
C CYS A 74 -10.48 2.59 -8.94
N ILE A 75 -10.17 3.59 -8.10
CA ILE A 75 -9.08 4.55 -8.33
C ILE A 75 -7.74 3.82 -8.39
N GLN A 76 -7.45 2.93 -7.44
CA GLN A 76 -6.21 2.16 -7.42
C GLN A 76 -6.06 1.29 -8.67
N ILE A 77 -7.09 0.56 -9.09
CA ILE A 77 -7.04 -0.25 -10.32
C ILE A 77 -6.75 0.61 -11.55
N ILE A 78 -7.42 1.76 -11.68
CA ILE A 78 -7.17 2.69 -12.79
C ILE A 78 -5.75 3.24 -12.73
N HIS A 79 -5.30 3.64 -11.54
CA HIS A 79 -3.94 4.13 -11.30
C HIS A 79 -2.91 3.09 -11.74
N ASP A 80 -3.04 1.83 -11.33
CA ASP A 80 -2.05 0.79 -11.61
C ASP A 80 -1.96 0.45 -13.10
N ILE A 81 -3.12 0.41 -13.78
CA ILE A 81 -3.17 0.24 -15.23
C ILE A 81 -2.45 1.40 -15.93
N LEU A 82 -2.77 2.64 -15.55
CA LEU A 82 -2.14 3.83 -16.14
C LEU A 82 -0.65 3.90 -15.81
N PHE A 83 -0.25 3.59 -14.57
CA PHE A 83 1.14 3.56 -14.13
C PHE A 83 1.94 2.52 -14.92
N TYR A 84 1.37 1.34 -15.13
CA TYR A 84 2.00 0.30 -15.93
C TYR A 84 2.27 0.76 -17.36
N PHE A 85 1.24 1.21 -18.09
CA PHE A 85 1.36 1.57 -19.50
C PHE A 85 2.11 2.88 -19.73
N LEU A 86 1.94 3.88 -18.86
CA LEU A 86 2.52 5.22 -19.06
C LEU A 86 3.92 5.37 -18.45
N VAL A 87 4.25 4.61 -17.40
CA VAL A 87 5.52 4.75 -16.68
C VAL A 87 6.35 3.48 -16.76
N VAL A 88 5.80 2.33 -16.36
CA VAL A 88 6.60 1.09 -16.27
C VAL A 88 7.08 0.64 -17.64
N GLU A 89 6.22 0.62 -18.65
CA GLU A 89 6.58 0.19 -20.01
C GLU A 89 7.46 1.21 -20.75
N THR A 90 7.29 2.50 -20.47
CA THR A 90 7.93 3.59 -21.22
C THR A 90 9.36 3.89 -20.77
N VAL A 91 9.67 3.75 -19.48
CA VAL A 91 11.01 4.03 -18.94
C VAL A 91 11.97 2.91 -19.38
N PRO A 92 13.08 3.20 -20.09
CA PRO A 92 14.05 2.19 -20.49
C PRO A 92 14.71 1.47 -19.31
N HIS A 93 15.13 0.22 -19.54
CA HIS A 93 15.85 -0.55 -18.51
C HIS A 93 17.15 0.12 -18.07
N GLY A 94 17.45 0.07 -16.77
CA GLY A 94 18.65 0.64 -16.17
C GLY A 94 18.57 2.14 -15.87
N GLN A 95 17.44 2.79 -16.12
CA GLN A 95 17.23 4.21 -15.76
C GLN A 95 16.62 4.38 -14.36
N ASN A 96 15.83 3.42 -13.90
CA ASN A 96 15.22 3.47 -12.58
C ASN A 96 15.06 2.06 -12.03
N GLU A 97 15.75 1.79 -10.91
CA GLU A 97 15.81 0.46 -10.33
C GLU A 97 14.46 -0.07 -9.84
N MET A 98 13.56 0.80 -9.36
CA MET A 98 12.22 0.40 -8.93
C MET A 98 11.37 -0.01 -10.12
N ILE A 99 11.41 0.79 -11.19
CA ILE A 99 10.69 0.49 -12.43
C ILE A 99 11.22 -0.80 -13.08
N ASP A 100 12.54 -1.00 -13.06
CA ASP A 100 13.14 -2.25 -13.52
C ASP A 100 12.59 -3.45 -12.77
N LEU A 101 12.41 -3.32 -11.46
CA LEU A 101 11.87 -4.39 -10.64
C LEU A 101 10.35 -4.58 -10.88
N PHE A 102 9.58 -3.50 -11.09
CA PHE A 102 8.17 -3.60 -11.49
C PHE A 102 7.98 -4.34 -12.83
N LYS A 103 8.89 -4.17 -13.79
CA LYS A 103 8.86 -4.92 -15.06
C LYS A 103 9.09 -6.41 -14.84
N GLU A 104 10.02 -6.79 -13.96
CA GLU A 104 10.20 -8.19 -13.58
C GLU A 104 8.91 -8.75 -12.96
N TYR A 105 8.25 -7.99 -12.07
CA TYR A 105 7.01 -8.40 -11.39
C TYR A 105 5.84 -8.61 -12.34
N ALA A 106 5.66 -7.69 -13.29
CA ALA A 106 4.60 -7.79 -14.29
C ALA A 106 4.71 -9.08 -15.13
N SER A 107 5.93 -9.57 -15.34
CA SER A 107 6.17 -10.83 -16.06
C SER A 107 5.87 -12.09 -15.24
N GLU A 108 5.91 -12.02 -13.90
CA GLU A 108 5.72 -13.18 -13.02
C GLU A 108 4.27 -13.41 -12.57
N ASN A 109 3.52 -12.37 -12.20
CA ASN A 109 2.21 -12.52 -11.52
C ASN A 109 1.21 -11.37 -11.80
N SER A 110 1.05 -10.99 -13.06
CA SER A 110 0.30 -9.79 -13.49
C SER A 110 -1.06 -9.55 -12.81
N TYR A 111 -1.96 -10.55 -12.76
CA TYR A 111 -3.31 -10.34 -12.21
C TYR A 111 -3.40 -10.40 -10.67
N LYS A 112 -2.46 -11.09 -10.01
CA LYS A 112 -2.51 -11.26 -8.55
C LYS A 112 -2.10 -9.99 -7.83
N ILE A 113 -1.22 -9.18 -8.43
CA ILE A 113 -0.76 -7.90 -7.90
C ILE A 113 -1.95 -6.97 -7.67
N VAL A 114 -2.74 -6.75 -8.72
CA VAL A 114 -3.94 -5.89 -8.66
C VAL A 114 -4.92 -6.36 -7.58
N LEU A 115 -5.08 -7.68 -7.40
CA LEU A 115 -5.93 -8.24 -6.35
C LEU A 115 -5.40 -7.96 -4.94
N TYR A 116 -4.10 -8.16 -4.70
CA TYR A 116 -3.50 -7.89 -3.39
C TYR A 116 -3.54 -6.40 -3.05
N ASP A 117 -3.26 -5.52 -4.02
CA ASP A 117 -3.32 -4.07 -3.82
C ASP A 117 -4.76 -3.61 -3.55
N SER A 118 -5.76 -4.18 -4.23
CA SER A 118 -7.18 -3.93 -3.94
C SER A 118 -7.54 -4.32 -2.50
N LEU A 119 -7.03 -5.45 -2.00
CA LEU A 119 -7.24 -5.89 -0.62
C LEU A 119 -6.57 -4.96 0.38
N MET A 120 -5.36 -4.48 0.08
CA MET A 120 -4.63 -3.54 0.93
C MET A 120 -5.34 -2.17 1.00
N VAL A 121 -5.82 -1.65 -0.13
CA VAL A 121 -6.59 -0.40 -0.17
C VAL A 121 -7.91 -0.54 0.59
N ALA A 122 -8.70 -1.58 0.33
CA ALA A 122 -9.96 -1.81 1.03
C ALA A 122 -9.73 -2.01 2.54
N GLY A 123 -8.73 -2.81 2.91
CA GLY A 123 -8.32 -3.03 4.30
C GLY A 123 -7.93 -1.73 4.99
N THR A 124 -7.19 -0.86 4.30
CA THR A 124 -6.81 0.47 4.80
C THR A 124 -8.02 1.35 5.06
N VAL A 125 -8.99 1.39 4.14
CA VAL A 125 -10.22 2.19 4.33
C VAL A 125 -11.01 1.72 5.55
N PHE A 126 -11.24 0.42 5.70
CA PHE A 126 -11.97 -0.11 6.86
C PHE A 126 -11.21 0.08 8.16
N LEU A 127 -9.88 -0.08 8.14
CA LEU A 127 -9.06 0.14 9.31
C LEU A 127 -9.02 1.62 9.69
N ALA A 128 -8.91 2.53 8.73
CA ALA A 128 -8.98 3.98 8.98
C ALA A 128 -10.34 4.40 9.55
N ASP A 129 -11.44 3.83 9.05
CA ASP A 129 -12.78 4.05 9.63
C ASP A 129 -12.87 3.55 11.08
N TYR A 130 -12.27 2.40 11.38
CA TYR A 130 -12.16 1.90 12.76
C TYR A 130 -11.31 2.81 13.64
N LEU A 131 -10.13 3.23 13.16
CA LEU A 131 -9.23 4.14 13.89
C LEU A 131 -9.88 5.49 14.18
N SER A 132 -10.75 5.98 13.28
CA SER A 132 -11.50 7.23 13.49
C SER A 132 -12.52 7.19 14.64
N LYS A 133 -12.80 5.99 15.18
CA LYS A 133 -13.75 5.76 16.28
C LYS A 133 -13.08 5.55 17.64
N ILE A 134 -11.75 5.47 17.68
CA ILE A 134 -10.99 5.29 18.92
C ILE A 134 -10.31 6.61 19.34
N HIS A 135 -9.78 6.65 20.57
CA HIS A 135 -9.15 7.85 21.10
C HIS A 135 -7.86 8.20 20.35
N GLU A 136 -7.65 9.49 20.05
CA GLU A 136 -6.52 9.99 19.27
C GLU A 136 -5.15 9.56 19.83
N SER A 137 -4.97 9.62 21.16
CA SER A 137 -3.72 9.17 21.79
C SER A 137 -3.42 7.69 21.52
N SER A 138 -4.46 6.84 21.43
CA SER A 138 -4.28 5.43 21.09
C SER A 138 -3.90 5.26 19.62
N VAL A 139 -4.53 6.01 18.72
CA VAL A 139 -4.17 6.03 17.29
C VAL A 139 -2.70 6.44 17.11
N ASN A 140 -2.28 7.51 17.76
CA ASN A 140 -0.92 8.03 17.69
C ASN A 140 0.10 7.03 18.24
N PHE A 141 -0.20 6.40 19.38
CA PHE A 141 0.68 5.38 19.96
C PHE A 141 0.81 4.16 19.04
N ILE A 142 -0.30 3.65 18.50
CA ILE A 142 -0.29 2.52 17.56
C ILE A 142 0.50 2.89 16.31
N GLY A 143 0.27 4.07 15.73
CA GLY A 143 1.00 4.53 14.56
C GLY A 143 2.51 4.60 14.78
N LEU A 144 2.96 5.15 15.92
CA LEU A 144 4.36 5.18 16.29
C LEU A 144 4.93 3.77 16.46
N LEU A 145 4.20 2.87 17.13
CA LEU A 145 4.62 1.49 17.32
C LEU A 145 4.74 0.74 15.99
N THR A 146 3.81 0.97 15.05
CA THR A 146 3.84 0.38 13.71
C THR A 146 5.04 0.87 12.90
N VAL A 147 5.27 2.18 12.84
CA VAL A 147 6.44 2.74 12.12
C VAL A 147 7.74 2.26 12.74
N TYR A 148 7.82 2.20 14.06
CA TYR A 148 8.97 1.60 14.76
C TYR A 148 9.16 0.13 14.38
N GLY A 149 8.09 -0.68 14.39
CA GLY A 149 8.13 -2.09 14.00
C GLY A 149 8.55 -2.32 12.54
N LEU A 150 8.13 -1.44 11.62
CA LEU A 150 8.53 -1.45 10.21
C LEU A 150 10.06 -1.38 10.06
N THR A 151 10.74 -0.59 10.90
CA THR A 151 12.21 -0.48 10.85
C THR A 151 12.95 -1.77 11.18
N TYR A 152 12.30 -2.74 11.83
CA TYR A 152 12.88 -4.05 12.12
C TYR A 152 12.45 -5.08 11.09
N ILE A 153 11.13 -5.21 10.88
CA ILE A 153 10.61 -6.32 10.09
C ILE A 153 11.11 -6.27 8.65
N VAL A 154 11.23 -5.08 8.05
CA VAL A 154 11.74 -4.89 6.68
C VAL A 154 13.09 -5.58 6.48
N TYR A 155 13.97 -5.54 7.48
CA TYR A 155 15.34 -6.07 7.41
C TYR A 155 15.50 -7.47 8.04
N THR A 156 14.41 -8.15 8.40
CA THR A 156 14.43 -9.54 8.90
C THR A 156 14.41 -10.53 7.73
N HIS A 157 15.18 -11.60 7.77
CA HIS A 157 15.23 -12.65 6.74
C HIS A 157 14.89 -14.02 7.30
#